data_AF-A0A437LHJ2-F1
#
_entry.id   AF-A0A437LHJ2-F1
#
_cell.length_a   1.000
_cell.length_b   1.000
_cell.length_c   1.000
_cell.angle_alpha   90.00
_cell.angle_beta   90.00
_cell.angle_gamma   90.00
#
_symmetry.space_group_name_H-M   'P 1'
#
loop_
_entity.id
_entity.type
_entity.pdbx_description
1 polymer ?
#
loop_
_entity_poly.entity_id
_entity_poly.type
_entity_poly.pdbx_seq_one_letter_code
_entity_poly.pdbx_strand_id
1 'polypeptide(L)'
;MKAAVTGLLALAALVAGGWAMGWQGVVLVLTVLVFLLLLQFSKLMKVMRQAGSAPIGQVANAVMFHSRLQPGQALVDVLALAGSLGEAVPERAHTYRWRDAAGDEVHLRFDAGSRLLEAALQRAS
;
A
#
# COMPACT_ATOMS: atom_id res chain seq x y z
N MET A 1 -6.69 4.03 9.14
CA MET A 1 -7.63 4.29 10.25
C MET A 1 -7.03 5.12 11.39
N LYS A 2 -5.94 4.71 12.04
CA LYS A 2 -5.38 5.43 13.21
C LYS A 2 -5.08 6.91 12.96
N ALA A 3 -4.55 7.27 11.79
CA ALA A 3 -4.25 8.66 11.41
C ALA A 3 -5.49 9.55 11.21
N ALA A 4 -6.62 8.98 10.78
CA ALA A 4 -7.87 9.72 10.62
C ALA A 4 -8.47 10.03 11.99
N VAL A 5 -8.34 9.10 12.94
CA VAL A 5 -8.82 9.24 14.32
C VAL A 5 -8.01 10.31 15.08
N THR A 6 -6.68 10.33 14.94
CA THR A 6 -5.86 11.42 15.53
C THR A 6 -6.13 12.77 14.88
N GLY A 7 -6.37 12.81 13.56
CA GLY A 7 -6.76 14.04 12.87
C GLY A 7 -8.10 14.61 13.35
N LEU A 8 -9.10 13.75 13.55
CA LEU A 8 -10.43 14.16 14.04
C LEU A 8 -10.37 14.66 15.50
N LEU A 9 -9.60 13.98 16.35
CA LEU A 9 -9.39 14.38 17.75
C LEU A 9 -8.66 15.72 17.87
N ALA A 10 -7.63 15.95 17.05
CA ALA A 10 -6.94 17.24 17.01
C ALA A 10 -7.86 18.37 16.54
N LEU A 11 -8.74 18.10 15.56
CA LEU A 11 -9.71 19.07 15.07
C LEU A 11 -10.77 19.41 16.13
N ALA A 12 -11.28 18.42 16.85
CA ALA A 12 -12.24 18.62 17.94
C ALA A 12 -11.64 19.44 19.10
N ALA A 13 -10.38 19.16 19.46
CA ALA A 13 -9.65 19.92 20.48
C ALA A 13 -9.42 21.38 20.05
N LEU A 14 -9.14 21.62 18.77
CA LEU A 14 -8.95 22.97 18.22
C LEU A 14 -10.26 23.78 18.18
N VAL A 15 -11.38 23.15 17.80
CA VAL A 15 -12.70 23.80 17.78
C VAL A 15 -13.15 24.14 19.21
N ALA A 16 -12.91 23.24 20.18
CA ALA A 16 -13.20 23.48 21.59
C ALA A 16 -12.31 24.60 22.19
N GLY A 17 -11.02 24.63 21.85
CA GLY A 17 -10.11 25.70 22.27
C GLY A 17 -10.38 27.05 21.59
N GLY A 18 -10.82 27.04 20.33
CA GLY A 18 -11.14 28.25 19.57
C GLY A 18 -12.36 29.01 20.09
N TRP A 19 -13.33 28.30 20.67
CA TRP A 19 -14.49 28.93 21.35
C TRP A 19 -14.08 29.77 22.57
N ALA A 20 -12.94 29.48 23.20
CA ALA A 20 -12.46 30.21 24.37
C ALA A 20 -11.75 31.54 24.03
N MET A 21 -11.33 31.75 22.76
CA MET A 21 -10.44 32.85 22.35
C MET A 21 -11.07 33.81 21.31
N GLY A 22 -12.38 33.70 21.05
CA GLY A 22 -13.11 34.58 20.13
C GLY A 22 -12.66 34.45 18.67
N TRP A 23 -12.61 35.58 17.94
CA TRP A 23 -12.29 35.63 16.51
C TRP A 23 -10.90 35.08 16.15
N GLN A 24 -9.93 35.18 17.06
CA GLN A 24 -8.57 34.66 16.86
C GLN A 24 -8.54 33.13 16.82
N GLY A 25 -9.43 32.47 17.55
CA GLY A 25 -9.56 31.01 17.55
C GLY A 25 -10.01 30.47 16.18
N VAL A 26 -10.94 31.17 15.53
CA VAL A 26 -11.46 30.79 14.20
C VAL A 26 -10.35 30.81 13.15
N VAL A 27 -9.50 31.85 13.16
CA VAL A 27 -8.36 31.95 12.24
C VAL A 27 -7.38 30.80 12.46
N LEU A 28 -7.07 30.48 13.71
CA LEU A 28 -6.13 29.41 14.07
C LEU A 28 -6.67 28.02 13.67
N VAL A 29 -7.95 27.75 13.91
CA VAL A 29 -8.64 26.52 13.46
C VAL A 29 -8.58 26.39 11.94
N LEU A 30 -8.89 27.47 11.22
CA LEU A 30 -8.86 27.48 9.77
C LEU A 30 -7.44 27.19 9.24
N THR A 31 -6.41 27.83 9.81
CA THR A 31 -5.01 27.60 9.40
C THR A 31 -4.57 26.16 9.64
N VAL A 32 -4.86 25.58 10.81
CA VAL A 32 -4.49 24.19 11.12
C VAL A 32 -5.28 23.21 10.25
N LEU A 33 -6.57 23.47 10.00
CA LEU A 33 -7.39 22.64 9.11
C LEU A 33 -6.82 22.63 7.69
N VAL A 34 -6.49 23.81 7.13
CA VAL A 34 -5.87 23.92 5.80
C VAL A 34 -4.51 23.23 5.77
N PHE A 35 -3.68 23.42 6.79
CA PHE A 35 -2.38 22.77 6.90
C PHE A 35 -2.50 21.24 6.96
N LEU A 36 -3.43 20.71 7.76
CA LEU A 36 -3.71 19.29 7.84
C LEU A 36 -4.25 18.74 6.51
N LEU A 37 -5.12 19.49 5.83
CA LEU A 37 -5.65 19.11 4.52
C LEU A 37 -4.52 19.04 3.47
N LEU A 38 -3.60 20.00 3.46
CA LEU A 38 -2.40 19.98 2.61
C LEU A 38 -1.51 18.77 2.92
N LEU A 39 -1.33 18.41 4.19
CA LEU A 39 -0.57 17.22 4.59
C LEU A 39 -1.27 15.92 4.17
N GLN A 40 -2.59 15.83 4.33
CA GLN A 40 -3.38 14.70 3.85
C GLN A 40 -3.24 14.55 2.33
N PHE A 41 -3.32 15.68 1.60
CA PHE A 41 -3.16 15.70 0.16
C PHE A 41 -1.74 15.31 -0.28
N SER A 42 -0.72 15.78 0.43
CA SER A 42 0.69 15.43 0.16
C SER A 42 0.97 13.93 0.40
N LYS A 43 0.37 13.34 1.43
CA LYS A 43 0.47 11.90 1.68
C LYS A 43 -0.24 11.09 0.59
N LEU A 44 -1.43 11.51 0.17
CA LEU A 44 -2.15 10.88 -0.95
C LEU A 44 -1.35 10.96 -2.25
N MET A 45 -0.78 12.13 -2.56
CA MET A 45 0.08 12.32 -3.74
C MET A 45 1.33 11.45 -3.67
N LYS A 46 1.96 11.27 -2.51
CA LYS A 46 3.12 10.37 -2.35
C LYS A 46 2.76 8.91 -2.63
N VAL A 47 1.59 8.46 -2.17
CA VAL A 47 1.08 7.10 -2.42
C VAL A 47 0.68 6.92 -3.89
N MET A 48 0.03 7.90 -4.50
CA MET A 48 -0.31 7.85 -5.93
C MET A 48 0.93 7.91 -6.83
N ARG A 49 1.95 8.70 -6.46
CA ARG A 49 3.24 8.75 -7.17
C ARG A 49 4.01 7.44 -7.04
N GLN A 50 3.78 6.68 -5.96
CA GLN A 50 4.33 5.33 -5.76
C GLN A 50 3.52 4.24 -6.47
N ALA A 51 2.20 4.40 -6.62
CA ALA A 51 1.34 3.49 -7.38
C ALA A 51 1.49 3.65 -8.91
N GLY A 52 1.65 4.89 -9.39
CA GLY A 52 1.87 5.19 -10.81
C GLY A 52 3.28 4.88 -11.32
N SER A 53 4.21 4.52 -10.42
CA SER A 53 5.56 4.08 -10.74
C SER A 53 5.82 2.63 -10.35
N ALA A 54 4.78 1.86 -9.97
CA ALA A 54 4.90 0.47 -9.54
C ALA A 54 5.62 -0.35 -10.62
N PRO A 55 6.90 -0.71 -10.40
CA PRO A 55 7.69 -1.49 -11.35
C PRO A 55 7.04 -2.86 -11.53
N ILE A 56 7.26 -3.46 -12.70
CA ILE A 56 6.90 -4.86 -12.94
C ILE A 56 7.52 -5.72 -11.83
N GLY A 57 6.72 -6.63 -11.28
CA GLY A 57 7.13 -7.54 -10.22
C GLY A 57 7.27 -6.88 -8.85
N GLN A 58 6.48 -5.86 -8.50
CA GLN A 58 6.61 -5.17 -7.20
C GLN A 58 5.34 -5.25 -6.35
N VAL A 59 5.47 -5.66 -5.09
CA VAL A 59 4.38 -5.77 -4.11
C VAL A 59 4.65 -4.90 -2.88
N ALA A 60 3.58 -4.49 -2.19
CA ALA A 60 3.69 -3.64 -1.00
C ALA A 60 4.42 -4.33 0.17
N ASN A 61 4.22 -5.64 0.35
CA ASN A 61 4.90 -6.46 1.35
C ASN A 61 4.86 -7.92 0.91
N ALA A 62 6.04 -8.53 0.73
CA ALA A 62 6.20 -9.87 0.19
C ALA A 62 5.58 -10.93 1.11
N VAL A 63 5.76 -10.78 2.43
CA VAL A 63 5.26 -11.73 3.44
C VAL A 63 3.73 -11.73 3.49
N MET A 64 3.11 -10.54 3.50
CA MET A 64 1.66 -10.40 3.51
C MET A 64 1.03 -10.84 2.18
N PHE A 65 1.73 -10.62 1.07
CA PHE A 65 1.31 -11.15 -0.22
C PHE A 65 1.34 -12.68 -0.19
N HIS A 66 2.47 -13.27 0.19
CA HIS A 66 2.64 -14.73 0.29
C HIS A 66 1.61 -15.39 1.21
N SER A 67 1.27 -14.78 2.36
CA SER A 67 0.32 -15.36 3.31
C SER A 67 -1.14 -15.38 2.82
N ARG A 68 -1.46 -14.58 1.80
CA ARG A 68 -2.81 -14.51 1.20
C ARG A 68 -2.95 -15.43 -0.02
N LEU A 69 -1.85 -16.01 -0.49
CA LEU A 69 -1.85 -16.91 -1.63
C LEU A 69 -2.33 -18.30 -1.23
N GLN A 70 -3.12 -18.90 -2.10
CA GLN A 70 -3.70 -20.22 -1.91
C GLN A 70 -3.45 -21.08 -3.15
N PRO A 71 -3.02 -22.34 -3.00
CA PRO A 71 -2.88 -23.25 -4.13
C PRO A 71 -4.18 -23.34 -4.94
N GLY A 72 -4.06 -23.33 -6.26
CA GLY A 72 -5.19 -23.41 -7.20
C GLY A 72 -5.83 -22.07 -7.59
N GLN A 73 -5.41 -20.95 -7.00
CA GLN A 73 -5.84 -19.60 -7.42
C GLN A 73 -5.52 -19.33 -8.88
N ALA A 74 -6.42 -18.64 -9.58
CA ALA A 74 -6.16 -18.20 -10.95
C ALA A 74 -5.14 -17.05 -10.96
N LEU A 75 -4.32 -16.98 -12.01
CA LEU A 75 -3.34 -15.91 -12.20
C LEU A 75 -3.98 -14.52 -12.08
N VAL A 76 -5.21 -14.34 -12.59
CA VAL A 76 -5.92 -13.06 -12.53
C VAL A 76 -6.21 -12.63 -11.08
N ASP A 77 -6.57 -13.56 -10.20
CA ASP A 77 -6.82 -13.27 -8.78
C ASP A 77 -5.51 -12.90 -8.06
N VAL A 78 -4.43 -13.59 -8.40
CA VAL A 78 -3.09 -13.30 -7.87
C VAL A 78 -2.62 -11.91 -8.31
N LEU A 79 -2.85 -11.54 -9.57
CA LEU A 79 -2.52 -10.22 -10.10
C LEU A 79 -3.35 -9.11 -9.43
N ALA A 80 -4.65 -9.36 -9.21
CA ALA A 80 -5.51 -8.44 -8.47
C ALA A 80 -5.03 -8.24 -7.03
N LEU A 81 -4.54 -9.32 -6.39
CA LEU A 81 -3.99 -9.28 -5.04
C LEU A 81 -2.62 -8.56 -4.98
N ALA A 82 -1.75 -8.78 -5.98
CA ALA A 82 -0.43 -8.19 -6.05
C ALA A 82 -0.49 -6.68 -6.38
N GLY A 83 -1.45 -6.28 -7.22
CA GLY A 83 -1.54 -4.91 -7.75
C GLY A 83 -0.47 -4.59 -8.80
N SER A 84 0.28 -5.59 -9.27
CA SER A 84 1.28 -5.45 -10.32
C SER A 84 1.37 -6.75 -11.15
N LEU A 85 1.83 -6.63 -12.39
CA LEU A 85 2.30 -7.78 -13.16
C LEU A 85 3.49 -8.42 -12.45
N GLY A 86 3.63 -9.74 -12.57
CA GLY A 86 4.82 -10.46 -12.11
C GLY A 86 5.96 -10.33 -13.11
N GLU A 87 7.19 -10.33 -12.62
CA GLU A 87 8.37 -10.39 -13.48
C GLU A 87 8.68 -11.85 -13.84
N ALA A 88 8.79 -12.16 -15.12
CA ALA A 88 9.06 -13.53 -15.56
C ALA A 88 10.49 -13.95 -15.18
N VAL A 89 10.63 -15.15 -14.62
CA VAL A 89 11.94 -15.74 -14.30
C VAL A 89 12.38 -16.60 -15.49
N PRO A 90 13.32 -16.15 -16.33
CA PRO A 90 13.64 -16.84 -17.60
C PRO A 90 14.20 -18.26 -17.40
N GLU A 91 14.80 -18.53 -16.24
CA GLU A 91 15.38 -19.84 -15.88
C GLU A 91 14.32 -20.88 -15.50
N ARG A 92 13.10 -20.46 -15.16
CA ARG A 92 12.01 -21.34 -14.70
C ARG A 92 10.73 -21.05 -15.46
N ALA A 93 10.34 -21.96 -16.34
CA ALA A 93 9.10 -21.85 -17.09
C ALA A 93 7.90 -21.63 -16.15
N HIS A 94 7.01 -20.72 -16.57
CA HIS A 94 5.78 -20.36 -15.86
C HIS A 94 5.99 -19.90 -14.41
N THR A 95 7.19 -19.40 -14.10
CA THR A 95 7.51 -18.83 -12.79
C THR A 95 7.61 -17.32 -12.89
N TYR A 96 6.90 -16.63 -12.02
CA TYR A 96 6.89 -15.18 -11.92
C TYR A 96 7.34 -14.77 -10.53
N ARG A 97 8.07 -13.65 -10.44
CA ARG A 97 8.53 -13.09 -9.17
C ARG A 97 7.87 -11.75 -8.88
N TRP A 98 7.63 -11.53 -7.59
CA TRP A 98 7.30 -10.23 -7.03
C TRP A 98 8.27 -9.92 -5.89
N ARG A 99 8.69 -8.67 -5.78
CA ARG A 99 9.63 -8.18 -4.78
C ARG A 99 9.00 -7.03 -4.00
N ASP A 100 9.30 -6.90 -2.71
CA ASP A 100 8.94 -5.72 -1.94
C ASP A 100 10.08 -4.73 -1.76
N ALA A 101 9.80 -3.57 -1.14
CA ALA A 101 10.79 -2.53 -0.91
C ALA A 101 11.88 -2.92 0.11
N ALA A 102 11.66 -3.94 0.94
CA ALA A 102 12.65 -4.46 1.87
C ALA A 102 13.63 -5.44 1.18
N GLY A 103 13.30 -5.87 -0.04
CA GLY A 103 14.09 -6.78 -0.85
C GLY A 103 13.63 -8.23 -0.77
N ASP A 104 12.58 -8.53 -0.01
CA ASP A 104 11.98 -9.86 0.05
C ASP A 104 11.30 -10.18 -1.28
N GLU A 105 11.41 -11.42 -1.73
CA GLU A 105 10.87 -11.90 -3.00
C GLU A 105 9.89 -13.06 -2.80
N VAL A 106 8.85 -13.10 -3.63
CA VAL A 106 7.92 -14.21 -3.73
C VAL A 106 7.96 -14.75 -5.15
N HIS A 107 8.31 -16.02 -5.28
CA HIS A 107 8.29 -16.75 -6.54
C HIS A 107 7.03 -17.60 -6.62
N LEU A 108 6.22 -17.37 -7.66
CA LEU A 108 4.99 -18.09 -7.92
C LEU A 108 5.12 -18.91 -9.18
N ARG A 109 4.87 -20.21 -9.07
CA ARG A 109 4.87 -21.12 -10.20
C ARG A 109 3.43 -21.45 -10.59
N PHE A 110 3.13 -21.31 -11.87
CA PHE A 110 1.82 -21.60 -12.44
C PHE A 110 1.86 -22.86 -13.31
N ASP A 111 0.74 -23.55 -13.42
CA ASP A 111 0.55 -24.60 -14.41
C ASP A 111 0.24 -24.03 -15.81
N ALA A 112 0.10 -24.91 -16.80
CA ALA A 112 -0.33 -24.51 -18.15
C ALA A 112 -1.75 -23.92 -18.20
N GLY A 113 -2.58 -24.15 -17.16
CA GLY A 113 -3.93 -23.63 -17.01
C GLY A 113 -3.99 -22.30 -16.24
N SER A 114 -2.85 -21.63 -16.01
CA SER A 114 -2.74 -20.37 -15.27
C SER A 114 -3.22 -20.45 -13.81
N ARG A 115 -3.08 -21.62 -13.16
CA ARG A 115 -3.35 -21.80 -11.74
C ARG A 115 -2.07 -21.87 -10.92
N LEU A 116 -2.11 -21.27 -9.74
CA LEU A 116 -1.00 -21.27 -8.81
C LEU A 116 -0.73 -22.68 -8.29
N LEU A 117 0.44 -23.23 -8.59
CA LEU A 117 0.89 -24.51 -8.07
C LEU A 117 1.63 -24.36 -6.75
N GLU A 118 2.54 -23.39 -6.71
CA GLU A 118 3.49 -23.25 -5.61
C GLU A 118 3.85 -21.78 -5.43
N ALA A 119 3.99 -21.38 -4.16
CA ALA A 119 4.46 -20.07 -3.75
C ALA A 119 5.65 -20.26 -2.81
N ALA A 120 6.79 -19.66 -3.14
CA ALA A 120 7.99 -19.67 -2.31
C ALA A 120 8.39 -18.25 -1.93
N LEU A 121 8.55 -18.00 -0.64
CA LEU A 121 9.04 -16.73 -0.11
C LEU A 121 10.56 -16.82 0.13
N GLN A 122 11.31 -15.94 -0.51
CA GLN A 122 12.74 -15.75 -0.30
C GLN A 122 12.95 -14.42 0.41
N ARG A 123 13.48 -14.47 1.64
CA ARG A 123 13.74 -13.26 2.44
C ARG A 123 15.11 -12.67 2.11
N ALA A 124 15.21 -11.35 2.10
CA ALA A 124 16.48 -10.66 2.05
C ALA A 124 17.22 -10.87 3.37
N SER A 125 18.45 -11.38 3.29
CA SER A 125 19.33 -11.66 4.43
C SER A 125 20.04 -10.41 4.92
#